data_AF-A0A0C3ANU6-F1
#
_entry.id   AF-A0A0C3ANU6-F1
#
_cell.length_a   1.000
_cell.length_b   1.000
_cell.length_c   1.000
_cell.angle_alpha   90.00
_cell.angle_beta   90.00
_cell.angle_gamma   90.00
#
_symmetry.space_group_name_H-M   'P 1'
#
loop_
_entity.id
_entity.type
_entity.pdbx_description
1 polymer ?
#
loop_
_entity_poly.entity_id
_entity_poly.type
_entity_poly.pdbx_seq_one_letter_code
_entity_poly.pdbx_strand_id
1 'polypeptide(L)'
;MPAITQDTGSQVPLDVQNVQEADNADWEDYSYEKKPDIVLTGFGRFGNITINPSFQIAQALPPSLKAIDGSSISLARHPEAVHVGWESVLKFIPELYNTHITVPSESNATPEIPFFIHIGAGYPGRYHLETVAHRDGYWKSDVDGKAPSTRAKCKGMGYPCEGEKDPLSPTTLQTGIDVDNVVNDVKKELPGLTMPVAASPDAGNYLCDFIFYTSLREARLRCGNIGLNKVLFVHVPPNGTVDEGVNVLSAVIRSIMHREKNRTGRMT
;
A
#
# COMPACT_ATOMS: atom_id res chain seq x y z
N MET A 1 76.63 -19.52 -12.77
CA MET A 1 75.57 -18.68 -13.36
C MET A 1 74.24 -19.10 -12.73
N PRO A 2 73.37 -18.14 -12.39
CA PRO A 2 72.80 -17.88 -11.04
C PRO A 2 71.39 -18.48 -10.86
N ALA A 3 70.64 -18.30 -9.77
CA ALA A 3 70.84 -18.08 -8.34
C ALA A 3 69.40 -17.91 -7.79
N ILE A 4 68.95 -18.75 -6.86
CA ILE A 4 67.77 -18.45 -6.02
C ILE A 4 68.00 -19.07 -4.64
N THR A 5 68.50 -18.27 -3.71
CA THR A 5 68.30 -18.44 -2.26
C THR A 5 68.19 -17.06 -1.64
N GLN A 6 67.00 -16.72 -1.14
CA GLN A 6 66.86 -15.75 -0.06
C GLN A 6 65.95 -16.37 0.99
N ASP A 7 66.63 -16.91 2.00
CA ASP A 7 66.15 -16.95 3.37
C ASP A 7 66.76 -15.73 4.07
N THR A 8 65.92 -14.89 4.66
CA THR A 8 66.29 -14.08 5.83
C THR A 8 65.07 -14.01 6.75
N GLY A 9 64.91 -15.04 7.55
CA GLY A 9 65.14 -14.94 8.99
C GLY A 9 64.26 -14.00 9.82
N SER A 10 63.70 -14.62 10.86
CA SER A 10 63.48 -14.08 12.22
C SER A 10 62.09 -13.52 12.53
N GLN A 11 61.22 -14.39 13.05
CA GLN A 11 60.24 -13.99 14.06
C GLN A 11 60.64 -14.60 15.41
N VAL A 12 61.02 -13.73 16.34
CA VAL A 12 61.07 -14.02 17.77
C VAL A 12 59.82 -13.38 18.39
N PRO A 13 59.06 -14.10 19.24
CA PRO A 13 57.74 -13.66 19.71
C PRO A 13 57.85 -12.86 21.00
N LEU A 14 57.02 -11.83 21.19
CA LEU A 14 56.75 -11.25 22.52
C LEU A 14 55.31 -10.74 22.61
N ASP A 15 54.53 -11.59 23.29
CA ASP A 15 53.70 -11.31 24.45
C ASP A 15 52.81 -10.07 24.58
N VAL A 16 51.68 -10.39 25.18
CA VAL A 16 50.51 -9.59 25.52
C VAL A 16 50.88 -8.56 26.58
N GLN A 17 50.57 -7.27 26.34
CA GLN A 17 49.82 -6.39 27.26
C GLN A 17 49.83 -4.92 26.81
N ASN A 18 48.69 -4.27 27.02
CA ASN A 18 48.44 -2.83 27.01
C ASN A 18 48.48 -2.06 25.69
N VAL A 19 47.30 -1.99 25.04
CA VAL A 19 46.79 -0.69 24.59
C VAL A 19 45.35 -0.58 25.09
N GLN A 20 45.18 0.23 26.14
CA GLN A 20 43.89 0.73 26.60
C GLN A 20 43.35 1.76 25.61
N GLU A 21 42.05 1.67 25.37
CA GLU A 21 41.11 2.75 25.10
C GLU A 21 41.47 3.73 23.98
N ALA A 22 40.89 3.45 22.80
CA ALA A 22 40.50 4.49 21.85
C ALA A 22 39.01 4.31 21.57
N ASP A 23 38.22 4.96 22.42
CA ASP A 23 36.95 5.62 22.18
C ASP A 23 35.99 5.04 21.13
N ASN A 24 34.90 4.52 21.68
CA ASN A 24 33.53 4.56 21.17
C ASN A 24 33.34 5.57 20.02
N ALA A 25 33.45 5.08 18.79
CA ALA A 25 32.79 5.74 17.67
C ALA A 25 31.29 5.46 17.84
N ASP A 26 30.55 6.53 18.17
CA ASP A 26 29.10 6.57 18.14
C ASP A 26 28.59 5.94 16.84
N TRP A 27 28.06 4.73 16.96
CA TRP A 27 27.14 4.20 15.96
C TRP A 27 25.87 5.02 16.11
N GLU A 28 25.85 6.17 15.42
CA GLU A 28 24.65 6.95 15.22
C GLU A 28 23.55 5.99 14.79
N ASP A 29 22.55 5.88 15.66
CA ASP A 29 21.26 5.28 15.42
C ASP A 29 20.78 5.79 14.06
N TYR A 30 20.92 4.97 13.02
CA TYR A 30 20.22 5.17 11.76
C TYR A 30 18.75 5.08 12.15
N SER A 31 18.18 6.23 12.50
CA SER A 31 16.82 6.34 13.00
C SER A 31 15.95 5.57 12.04
N TYR A 32 15.45 4.42 12.48
CA TYR A 32 14.54 3.62 11.70
C TYR A 32 13.30 4.51 11.57
N GLU A 33 13.19 5.25 10.45
CA GLU A 33 12.04 6.11 10.23
C GLU A 33 10.81 5.22 10.35
N LYS A 34 10.03 5.46 11.41
CA LYS A 34 8.88 4.65 11.75
C LYS A 34 8.00 4.59 10.50
N LYS A 35 7.75 3.38 9.99
CA LYS A 35 6.89 3.18 8.82
C LYS A 35 5.49 3.76 9.13
N PRO A 36 4.82 4.34 8.12
CA PRO A 36 3.48 4.88 8.31
C PRO A 36 2.51 3.75 8.67
N ASP A 37 1.44 4.05 9.41
CA ASP A 37 0.35 3.09 9.62
C ASP A 37 -0.49 2.91 8.34
N ILE A 38 -0.69 4.00 7.59
CA ILE A 38 -1.49 4.04 6.36
C ILE A 38 -0.70 4.72 5.23
N VAL A 39 -0.74 4.11 4.04
CA VAL A 39 -0.28 4.70 2.77
C VAL A 39 -1.49 5.03 1.91
N LEU A 40 -1.57 6.28 1.46
CA LEU A 40 -2.70 6.83 0.70
C LEU A 40 -2.29 7.17 -0.72
N THR A 41 -3.13 6.82 -1.68
CA THR A 41 -2.97 7.22 -3.08
C THR A 41 -4.29 7.74 -3.66
N GLY A 42 -4.20 8.59 -4.67
CA GLY A 42 -5.35 9.03 -5.44
C GLY A 42 -4.97 9.20 -6.91
N PHE A 43 -5.94 9.06 -7.81
CA PHE A 43 -5.69 9.11 -9.24
C PHE A 43 -5.59 10.55 -9.79
N GLY A 44 -4.86 10.68 -10.89
CA GLY A 44 -4.83 11.89 -11.71
C GLY A 44 -6.08 12.06 -12.56
N ARG A 45 -5.99 12.99 -13.52
CA ARG A 45 -7.09 13.34 -14.43
C ARG A 45 -7.55 12.15 -15.29
N PHE A 46 -8.84 12.07 -15.59
CA PHE A 46 -9.40 11.07 -16.51
C PHE A 46 -10.71 11.54 -17.15
N GLY A 47 -10.82 11.45 -18.48
CA GLY A 47 -12.01 11.87 -19.21
C GLY A 47 -12.37 13.32 -18.90
N ASN A 48 -13.59 13.57 -18.41
CA ASN A 48 -14.07 14.90 -18.03
C ASN A 48 -13.65 15.33 -16.61
N ILE A 49 -12.99 14.45 -15.85
CA ILE A 49 -12.49 14.76 -14.50
C ILE A 49 -11.10 15.40 -14.66
N THR A 50 -11.08 16.72 -14.81
CA THR A 50 -9.84 17.52 -14.96
C THR A 50 -9.09 17.65 -13.64
N ILE A 51 -9.83 17.78 -12.54
CA ILE A 51 -9.36 17.76 -11.17
C ILE A 51 -10.00 16.55 -10.49
N ASN A 52 -9.19 15.56 -10.13
CA ASN A 52 -9.69 14.33 -9.57
C ASN A 52 -9.82 14.43 -8.03
N PRO A 53 -11.04 14.29 -7.47
CA PRO A 53 -11.24 14.45 -6.04
C PRO A 53 -10.50 13.39 -5.22
N SER A 54 -10.21 12.21 -5.78
CA SER A 54 -9.47 11.18 -5.07
C SER A 54 -8.08 11.65 -4.62
N PHE A 55 -7.32 12.27 -5.52
CA PHE A 55 -6.01 12.83 -5.18
C PHE A 55 -6.11 14.04 -4.26
N GLN A 56 -7.10 14.91 -4.47
CA GLN A 56 -7.30 16.07 -3.59
C GLN A 56 -7.62 15.67 -2.15
N ILE A 57 -8.52 14.71 -1.96
CA ILE A 57 -8.88 14.17 -0.63
C ILE A 57 -7.68 13.50 0.01
N ALA A 58 -6.92 12.67 -0.74
CA ALA A 58 -5.71 12.04 -0.24
C ALA A 58 -4.69 13.07 0.28
N GLN A 59 -4.46 14.15 -0.48
CA GLN A 59 -3.52 15.20 -0.10
C GLN A 59 -4.05 16.10 1.03
N ALA A 60 -5.37 16.27 1.15
CA ALA A 60 -5.97 17.11 2.19
C ALA A 60 -5.99 16.46 3.58
N LEU A 61 -5.84 15.13 3.68
CA LEU A 61 -5.66 14.47 4.97
C LEU A 61 -4.38 14.97 5.67
N PRO A 62 -4.41 15.17 7.01
CA PRO A 62 -3.21 15.52 7.77
C PRO A 62 -2.19 14.36 7.77
N PRO A 63 -0.91 14.61 8.09
CA PRO A 63 0.10 13.55 8.20
C PRO A 63 -0.17 12.56 9.36
N SER A 64 -1.05 12.90 10.29
CA SER A 64 -1.50 11.98 11.33
C SER A 64 -2.95 12.25 11.76
N LEU A 65 -3.62 11.20 12.22
CA LEU A 65 -4.95 11.27 12.81
C LEU A 65 -4.91 10.81 14.27
N LYS A 66 -5.84 11.29 15.08
CA LYS A 66 -6.10 10.69 16.39
C LYS A 66 -7.00 9.47 16.22
N ALA A 67 -6.59 8.34 16.78
CA ALA A 67 -7.38 7.13 16.92
C ALA A 67 -8.49 7.30 17.97
N ILE A 68 -9.41 6.33 18.02
CA ILE A 68 -10.52 6.28 18.98
C ILE A 68 -10.01 6.22 20.43
N ASP A 69 -8.89 5.53 20.66
CA ASP A 69 -8.24 5.42 21.98
C ASP A 69 -7.32 6.62 22.31
N GLY A 70 -7.29 7.64 21.45
CA GLY A 70 -6.46 8.83 21.60
C GLY A 70 -5.01 8.70 21.09
N SER A 71 -4.57 7.51 20.68
CA SER A 71 -3.23 7.33 20.08
C SER A 71 -3.12 7.97 18.70
N SER A 72 -1.89 8.15 18.19
CA SER A 72 -1.64 8.71 16.86
C SER A 72 -1.58 7.62 15.79
N ILE A 73 -2.24 7.86 14.66
CA ILE A 73 -2.16 7.07 13.43
C ILE A 73 -1.34 7.87 12.41
N SER A 74 -0.20 7.36 11.95
CA SER A 74 0.64 8.04 10.95
C SER A 74 0.19 7.74 9.53
N LEU A 75 0.13 8.78 8.68
CA LEU A 75 -0.32 8.71 7.30
C LEU A 75 0.79 9.15 6.35
N ALA A 76 1.14 8.30 5.39
CA ALA A 76 1.95 8.66 4.23
C ALA A 76 1.03 8.90 3.03
N ARG A 77 1.10 10.09 2.45
CA ARG A 77 0.34 10.46 1.25
C ARG A 77 1.32 10.40 0.07
N HIS A 78 0.99 9.61 -0.95
CA HIS A 78 1.82 9.58 -2.14
C HIS A 78 1.84 10.98 -2.79
N PRO A 79 3.01 11.57 -3.07
CA PRO A 79 3.11 13.00 -3.44
C PRO A 79 2.54 13.30 -4.83
N GLU A 80 2.49 12.30 -5.70
CA GLU A 80 2.00 12.44 -7.07
C GLU A 80 0.70 11.68 -7.28
N ALA A 81 -0.16 12.23 -8.14
CA ALA A 81 -1.39 11.56 -8.52
C ALA A 81 -1.05 10.34 -9.38
N VAL A 82 -1.69 9.20 -9.08
CA VAL A 82 -1.47 7.97 -9.84
C VAL A 82 -1.93 8.19 -11.28
N HIS A 83 -1.03 7.94 -12.23
CA HIS A 83 -1.37 8.05 -13.65
C HIS A 83 -2.39 6.99 -14.04
N VAL A 84 -3.42 7.39 -14.77
CA VAL A 84 -4.55 6.52 -15.15
C VAL A 84 -4.17 5.71 -16.40
N GLY A 85 -3.14 4.86 -16.26
CA GLY A 85 -2.56 4.07 -17.34
C GLY A 85 -2.25 2.63 -16.91
N TRP A 86 -2.53 1.65 -17.77
CA TRP A 86 -2.42 0.22 -17.44
C TRP A 86 -0.98 -0.17 -17.07
N GLU A 87 -0.03 0.18 -17.93
CA GLU A 87 1.40 -0.07 -17.69
C GLU A 87 1.94 0.74 -16.51
N SER A 88 1.36 1.91 -16.24
CA SER A 88 1.79 2.78 -15.14
C SER A 88 1.45 2.15 -13.80
N VAL A 89 0.24 1.59 -13.64
CA VAL A 89 -0.15 0.86 -12.42
C VAL A 89 0.73 -0.35 -12.16
N LEU A 90 1.09 -1.10 -13.22
CA LEU A 90 1.95 -2.29 -13.09
C LEU A 90 3.38 -1.98 -12.63
N LYS A 91 3.88 -0.77 -12.91
CA LYS A 91 5.18 -0.30 -12.40
C LYS A 91 5.04 0.33 -11.00
N PHE A 92 4.01 1.15 -10.84
CA PHE A 92 3.75 1.94 -9.65
C PHE A 92 3.55 1.07 -8.40
N ILE A 93 2.76 0.00 -8.48
CA ILE A 93 2.43 -0.80 -7.29
C ILE A 93 3.66 -1.49 -6.69
N PRO A 94 4.49 -2.24 -7.44
CA PRO A 94 5.72 -2.81 -6.88
C PRO A 94 6.66 -1.77 -6.26
N GLU A 95 6.80 -0.59 -6.87
CA GLU A 95 7.62 0.51 -6.36
C GLU A 95 7.05 1.06 -5.04
N LEU A 96 5.74 1.30 -4.97
CA LEU A 96 5.05 1.74 -3.76
C LEU A 96 5.29 0.77 -2.59
N TYR A 97 5.22 -0.54 -2.85
CA TYR A 97 5.45 -1.56 -1.83
C TYR A 97 6.93 -1.67 -1.44
N ASN A 98 7.86 -1.49 -2.37
CA ASN A 98 9.30 -1.45 -2.06
C ASN A 98 9.65 -0.29 -1.12
N THR A 99 8.99 0.86 -1.26
CA THR A 99 9.21 2.02 -0.39
C THR A 99 8.70 1.77 1.04
N HIS A 100 7.58 1.07 1.19
CA HIS A 100 6.83 1.02 2.44
C HIS A 100 6.90 -0.32 3.19
N ILE A 101 7.26 -1.42 2.54
CA ILE A 101 7.40 -2.73 3.19
C ILE A 101 8.87 -3.11 3.26
N THR A 102 9.35 -3.36 4.47
CA THR A 102 10.59 -4.10 4.71
C THR A 102 10.21 -5.51 5.13
N VAL A 103 10.54 -6.52 4.31
CA VAL A 103 10.38 -7.92 4.71
C VAL A 103 11.60 -8.29 5.57
N PRO A 104 11.43 -8.67 6.85
CA PRO A 104 12.56 -9.05 7.70
C PRO A 104 13.34 -10.22 7.07
N SER A 105 14.66 -10.17 7.17
CA SER A 105 15.54 -11.27 6.73
C SER A 105 15.44 -12.51 7.64
N GLU A 106 14.86 -12.37 8.83
CA GLU A 106 14.72 -13.44 9.82
C GLU A 106 13.33 -14.08 9.80
N SER A 107 13.29 -15.41 9.86
CA SER A 107 12.10 -16.24 9.61
C SER A 107 10.95 -16.09 10.63
N ASN A 108 11.17 -15.38 11.74
CA ASN A 108 10.22 -15.35 12.87
C ASN A 108 9.65 -13.95 13.19
N ALA A 109 10.07 -12.90 12.48
CA ALA A 109 9.53 -11.56 12.69
C ALA A 109 8.30 -11.33 11.80
N THR A 110 7.17 -10.92 12.39
CA THR A 110 6.00 -10.48 11.64
C THR A 110 6.33 -9.16 10.95
N PRO A 111 6.27 -9.05 9.62
CA PRO A 111 6.51 -7.79 8.94
C PRO A 111 5.51 -6.73 9.40
N GLU A 112 6.00 -5.55 9.75
CA GLU A 112 5.16 -4.37 9.98
C GLU A 112 4.68 -3.87 8.61
N ILE A 113 3.42 -4.17 8.28
CA ILE A 113 2.83 -3.86 6.98
C ILE A 113 1.82 -2.72 7.17
N PRO A 114 2.00 -1.57 6.49
CA PRO A 114 1.01 -0.51 6.50
C PRO A 114 -0.27 -0.94 5.78
N PHE A 115 -1.36 -0.24 6.05
CA PHE A 115 -2.53 -0.35 5.19
C PHE A 115 -2.34 0.51 3.93
N PHE A 116 -2.59 -0.06 2.77
CA PHE A 116 -2.64 0.65 1.49
C PHE A 116 -4.10 0.98 1.19
N ILE A 117 -4.43 2.27 1.21
CA ILE A 117 -5.76 2.77 0.88
C ILE A 117 -5.66 3.54 -0.44
N HIS A 118 -6.22 2.95 -1.49
CA HIS A 118 -6.30 3.54 -2.81
C HIS A 118 -7.64 4.26 -2.99
N ILE A 119 -7.61 5.47 -3.53
CA ILE A 119 -8.81 6.29 -3.70
C ILE A 119 -9.03 6.54 -5.19
N GLY A 120 -10.27 6.37 -5.65
CA GLY A 120 -10.68 6.67 -7.04
C GLY A 120 -11.97 7.46 -7.10
N ALA A 121 -12.17 8.22 -8.17
CA ALA A 121 -13.47 8.84 -8.42
C ALA A 121 -14.45 7.79 -8.95
N GLY A 122 -15.60 7.63 -8.28
CA GLY A 122 -16.64 6.66 -8.63
C GLY A 122 -17.89 7.30 -9.23
N TYR A 123 -19.04 6.73 -8.91
CA TYR A 123 -20.35 7.29 -9.28
C TYR A 123 -20.74 8.45 -8.35
N PRO A 124 -21.55 9.41 -8.85
CA PRO A 124 -22.02 10.51 -8.03
C PRO A 124 -22.92 10.05 -6.87
N GLY A 125 -22.92 10.82 -5.79
CA GLY A 125 -23.90 10.72 -4.71
C GLY A 125 -23.64 9.65 -3.64
N ARG A 126 -22.49 8.95 -3.65
CA ARG A 126 -22.14 7.99 -2.59
C ARG A 126 -20.64 7.70 -2.53
N TYR A 127 -20.19 7.26 -1.37
CA TYR A 127 -18.89 6.63 -1.19
C TYR A 127 -19.03 5.11 -1.20
N HIS A 128 -18.13 4.41 -1.85
CA HIS A 128 -18.05 2.95 -1.78
C HIS A 128 -16.72 2.50 -1.23
N LEU A 129 -16.77 1.56 -0.29
CA LEU A 129 -15.62 0.78 0.15
C LEU A 129 -15.69 -0.55 -0.59
N GLU A 130 -14.70 -0.80 -1.45
CA GLU A 130 -14.72 -1.95 -2.35
C GLU A 130 -14.23 -3.21 -1.63
N THR A 131 -14.95 -4.31 -1.82
CA THR A 131 -14.66 -5.59 -1.17
C THR A 131 -13.96 -6.57 -2.10
N VAL A 132 -14.25 -6.52 -3.40
CA VAL A 132 -13.73 -7.45 -4.41
C VAL A 132 -13.09 -6.67 -5.56
N ALA A 133 -11.96 -7.18 -6.04
CA ALA A 133 -11.27 -6.70 -7.23
C ALA A 133 -11.18 -7.82 -8.28
N HIS A 134 -11.22 -7.47 -9.56
CA HIS A 134 -11.16 -8.41 -10.67
C HIS A 134 -9.80 -8.38 -11.37
N ARG A 135 -9.40 -9.50 -11.97
CA ARG A 135 -8.17 -9.59 -12.77
C ARG A 135 -8.41 -9.28 -14.25
N ASP A 136 -9.59 -9.67 -14.71
CA ASP A 136 -9.93 -9.88 -16.11
C ASP A 136 -11.15 -9.04 -16.50
N GLY A 137 -11.48 -8.97 -17.80
CA GLY A 137 -12.70 -8.31 -18.29
C GLY A 137 -12.54 -6.81 -18.57
N TYR A 138 -11.32 -6.28 -18.50
CA TYR A 138 -11.03 -4.91 -18.92
C TYR A 138 -11.08 -4.78 -20.45
N TRP A 139 -11.72 -3.72 -20.93
CA TRP A 139 -11.86 -3.48 -22.36
C TRP A 139 -11.61 -2.02 -22.77
N LYS A 140 -11.64 -1.10 -21.81
CA LYS A 140 -11.54 0.35 -22.06
C LYS A 140 -10.08 0.79 -22.19
N SER A 141 -9.79 1.65 -23.17
CA SER A 141 -8.47 2.27 -23.28
C SER A 141 -8.19 3.23 -22.12
N ASP A 142 -6.92 3.34 -21.76
CA ASP A 142 -6.44 4.29 -20.76
C ASP A 142 -6.24 5.71 -21.31
N VAL A 143 -5.75 6.64 -20.48
CA VAL A 143 -5.53 8.05 -20.89
C VAL A 143 -4.42 8.20 -21.94
N ASP A 144 -3.57 7.19 -22.12
CA ASP A 144 -2.53 7.16 -23.14
C ASP A 144 -3.01 6.48 -24.44
N GLY A 145 -4.30 6.12 -24.50
CA GLY A 145 -4.89 5.40 -25.63
C GLY A 145 -4.53 3.92 -25.68
N LYS A 146 -3.90 3.36 -24.64
CA LYS A 146 -3.49 1.96 -24.61
C LYS A 146 -4.63 1.07 -24.14
N ALA A 147 -4.78 -0.06 -24.80
CA ALA A 147 -5.67 -1.13 -24.36
C ALA A 147 -5.11 -1.84 -23.12
N PRO A 148 -5.95 -2.47 -22.29
CA PRO A 148 -5.49 -3.25 -21.16
C PRO A 148 -4.53 -4.36 -21.61
N SER A 149 -3.46 -4.56 -20.85
CA SER A 149 -2.42 -5.56 -21.15
C SER A 149 -2.93 -7.00 -21.05
N THR A 150 -4.10 -7.21 -20.43
CA THR A 150 -4.69 -8.52 -20.15
C THR A 150 -5.04 -9.31 -21.41
N ARG A 151 -5.26 -8.65 -22.55
CA ARG A 151 -5.86 -9.28 -23.75
C ARG A 151 -4.90 -10.01 -24.71
N ALA A 152 -3.57 -9.92 -24.53
CA ALA A 152 -2.54 -10.70 -25.26
C ALA A 152 -1.08 -10.25 -24.97
N LYS A 153 -0.87 -9.07 -24.38
CA LYS A 153 0.43 -8.38 -24.27
C LYS A 153 0.99 -8.32 -22.83
N CYS A 154 0.60 -9.26 -21.99
CA CYS A 154 0.92 -9.34 -20.56
C CYS A 154 2.24 -10.08 -20.25
N LYS A 155 2.80 -10.83 -21.22
CA LYS A 155 4.05 -11.59 -21.01
C LYS A 155 5.22 -10.65 -20.68
N GLY A 156 5.90 -10.94 -19.57
CA GLY A 156 7.07 -10.17 -19.10
C GLY A 156 6.73 -8.93 -18.25
N MET A 157 5.45 -8.68 -17.97
CA MET A 157 5.02 -7.52 -17.17
C MET A 157 4.84 -7.81 -15.68
N GLY A 158 5.20 -9.01 -15.21
CA GLY A 158 5.01 -9.40 -13.80
C GLY A 158 3.55 -9.60 -13.37
N TYR A 159 2.60 -9.58 -14.31
CA TYR A 159 1.16 -9.72 -14.11
C TYR A 159 0.62 -10.85 -15.00
N PRO A 160 -0.24 -11.74 -14.47
CA PRO A 160 -0.79 -12.88 -15.23
C PRO A 160 -1.64 -12.42 -16.41
N CYS A 161 -1.65 -13.20 -17.48
CA CYS A 161 -2.53 -12.94 -18.61
C CYS A 161 -3.99 -13.29 -18.31
N GLU A 162 -4.93 -12.67 -19.04
CA GLU A 162 -6.33 -13.04 -18.97
C GLU A 162 -6.51 -14.52 -19.31
N GLY A 163 -7.30 -15.22 -18.50
CA GLY A 163 -7.49 -16.67 -18.62
C GLY A 163 -6.30 -17.54 -18.17
N GLU A 164 -5.18 -16.96 -17.75
CA GLU A 164 -4.06 -17.73 -17.20
C GLU A 164 -4.44 -18.35 -15.85
N LYS A 165 -4.02 -19.60 -15.62
CA LYS A 165 -4.22 -20.28 -14.34
C LYS A 165 -3.01 -20.03 -13.45
N ASP A 166 -3.11 -19.06 -12.56
CA ASP A 166 -2.12 -18.76 -11.53
C ASP A 166 -2.78 -18.86 -10.13
N PRO A 167 -2.39 -19.83 -9.28
CA PRO A 167 -2.92 -19.96 -7.92
C PRO A 167 -2.70 -18.72 -7.03
N LEU A 168 -1.67 -17.93 -7.31
CA LEU A 168 -1.38 -16.69 -6.59
C LEU A 168 -2.21 -15.51 -7.11
N SER A 169 -2.74 -15.63 -8.33
CA SER A 169 -3.48 -14.58 -9.03
C SER A 169 -4.82 -15.10 -9.58
N PRO A 170 -5.77 -15.48 -8.71
CA PRO A 170 -7.12 -15.89 -9.11
C PRO A 170 -7.84 -14.76 -9.86
N THR A 171 -8.92 -15.07 -10.58
CA THR A 171 -9.69 -14.09 -11.36
C THR A 171 -10.31 -12.98 -10.51
N THR A 172 -10.48 -13.22 -9.21
CA THR A 172 -10.91 -12.21 -8.23
C THR A 172 -10.09 -12.30 -6.95
N LEU A 173 -9.88 -11.16 -6.31
CA LEU A 173 -9.30 -11.06 -4.98
C LEU A 173 -10.23 -10.25 -4.09
N GLN A 174 -10.36 -10.65 -2.82
CA GLN A 174 -11.17 -9.95 -1.84
C GLN A 174 -10.27 -9.32 -0.79
N THR A 175 -10.58 -8.10 -0.35
CA THR A 175 -9.95 -7.53 0.84
C THR A 175 -10.33 -8.34 2.08
N GLY A 176 -9.36 -8.54 2.96
CA GLY A 176 -9.58 -9.14 4.27
C GLY A 176 -10.03 -8.12 5.33
N ILE A 177 -10.15 -6.84 4.96
CA ILE A 177 -10.72 -5.81 5.82
C ILE A 177 -12.23 -6.04 5.96
N ASP A 178 -12.72 -5.98 7.20
CA ASP A 178 -14.15 -6.12 7.51
C ASP A 178 -14.91 -4.82 7.14
N VAL A 179 -15.13 -4.67 5.83
CA VAL A 179 -15.71 -3.45 5.23
C VAL A 179 -17.10 -3.16 5.79
N ASP A 180 -17.95 -4.17 6.01
CA ASP A 180 -19.30 -3.94 6.55
C ASP A 180 -19.26 -3.28 7.92
N ASN A 181 -18.38 -3.77 8.80
CA ASN A 181 -18.21 -3.17 10.11
C ASN A 181 -17.51 -1.81 10.06
N VAL A 182 -16.63 -1.55 9.09
CA VAL A 182 -16.08 -0.21 8.85
C VAL A 182 -17.18 0.76 8.41
N VAL A 183 -18.03 0.37 7.45
CA VAL A 183 -19.18 1.18 6.99
C VAL A 183 -20.12 1.50 8.16
N ASN A 184 -20.41 0.52 9.01
CA ASN A 184 -21.26 0.72 10.19
C ASN A 184 -20.66 1.72 11.18
N ASP A 185 -19.36 1.69 11.40
CA ASP A 185 -18.68 2.66 12.26
C ASP A 185 -18.71 4.07 11.67
N VAL A 186 -18.43 4.21 10.36
CA VAL A 186 -18.46 5.52 9.69
C VAL A 186 -19.85 6.15 9.78
N LYS A 187 -20.91 5.35 9.60
CA LYS A 187 -22.31 5.83 9.77
C LYS A 187 -22.64 6.27 11.19
N LYS A 188 -22.06 5.61 12.21
CA LYS A 188 -22.23 6.00 13.61
C LYS A 188 -21.45 7.26 13.95
N GLU A 189 -20.24 7.38 13.44
CA GLU A 189 -19.36 8.52 13.69
C GLU A 189 -19.83 9.78 12.97
N LEU A 190 -20.37 9.62 11.75
CA LEU A 190 -20.81 10.71 10.89
C LEU A 190 -22.30 10.54 10.51
N PRO A 191 -23.24 10.71 11.45
CA PRO A 191 -24.68 10.50 11.20
C PRO A 191 -25.30 11.53 10.23
N GLY A 192 -24.62 12.63 9.95
CA GLY A 192 -25.10 13.74 9.12
C GLY A 192 -24.43 13.84 7.74
N LEU A 193 -23.86 12.75 7.22
CA LEU A 193 -23.24 12.77 5.88
C LEU A 193 -24.23 13.17 4.80
N THR A 194 -23.80 14.05 3.90
CA THR A 194 -24.59 14.44 2.72
C THR A 194 -24.73 13.25 1.77
N MET A 195 -23.66 12.47 1.60
CA MET A 195 -23.62 11.30 0.74
C MET A 195 -23.34 10.03 1.56
N PRO A 196 -24.13 8.97 1.38
CA PRO A 196 -23.99 7.74 2.15
C PRO A 196 -22.70 6.99 1.81
N VAL A 197 -22.24 6.20 2.77
CA VAL A 197 -21.14 5.24 2.62
C VAL A 197 -21.73 3.82 2.58
N ALA A 198 -21.26 2.99 1.65
CA ALA A 198 -21.68 1.59 1.54
C ALA A 198 -20.52 0.67 1.12
N ALA A 199 -20.65 -0.62 1.42
CA ALA A 199 -19.79 -1.64 0.84
C ALA A 199 -20.18 -1.87 -0.63
N SER A 200 -19.21 -2.22 -1.47
CA SER A 200 -19.44 -2.53 -2.88
C SER A 200 -18.57 -3.72 -3.28
N PRO A 201 -19.13 -4.76 -3.94
CA PRO A 201 -18.37 -5.89 -4.45
C PRO A 201 -17.84 -5.67 -5.89
N ASP A 202 -17.93 -4.44 -6.40
CA ASP A 202 -17.59 -4.13 -7.78
C ASP A 202 -16.89 -2.76 -7.85
N ALA A 203 -15.56 -2.79 -7.89
CA ALA A 203 -14.72 -1.61 -8.09
C ALA A 203 -14.75 -1.10 -9.55
N GLY A 204 -15.67 -1.60 -10.36
CA GLY A 204 -15.80 -1.34 -11.79
C GLY A 204 -14.87 -2.24 -12.63
N ASN A 205 -14.87 -2.04 -13.95
CA ASN A 205 -13.97 -2.76 -14.86
C ASN A 205 -13.03 -1.76 -15.56
N TYR A 206 -12.28 -1.00 -14.77
CA TYR A 206 -11.30 -0.02 -15.25
C TYR A 206 -10.11 0.11 -14.29
N LEU A 207 -9.34 1.21 -14.35
CA LEU A 207 -8.10 1.37 -13.59
C LEU A 207 -8.30 1.36 -12.06
N CYS A 208 -9.47 1.69 -11.54
CA CYS A 208 -9.79 1.61 -10.11
C CYS A 208 -9.75 0.15 -9.60
N ASP A 209 -10.47 -0.73 -10.28
CA ASP A 209 -10.45 -2.17 -10.00
C ASP A 209 -9.08 -2.78 -10.27
N PHE A 210 -8.40 -2.34 -11.33
CA PHE A 210 -7.08 -2.83 -11.67
C PHE A 210 -6.00 -2.50 -10.63
N ILE A 211 -5.95 -1.26 -10.12
CA ILE A 211 -5.02 -0.93 -9.05
C ILE A 211 -5.38 -1.66 -7.76
N PHE A 212 -6.67 -1.84 -7.46
CA PHE A 212 -7.12 -2.57 -6.28
C PHE A 212 -6.68 -4.03 -6.34
N TYR A 213 -6.91 -4.69 -7.48
CA TYR A 213 -6.47 -6.07 -7.70
C TYR A 213 -4.95 -6.19 -7.66
N THR A 214 -4.24 -5.29 -8.35
CA THR A 214 -2.77 -5.32 -8.42
C THR A 214 -2.14 -5.13 -7.04
N SER A 215 -2.70 -4.23 -6.22
CA SER A 215 -2.29 -4.00 -4.84
C SER A 215 -2.61 -5.20 -3.93
N LEU A 216 -3.81 -5.79 -4.01
CA LEU A 216 -4.15 -7.01 -3.27
C LEU A 216 -3.20 -8.16 -3.60
N ARG A 217 -2.91 -8.35 -4.90
CA ARG A 217 -1.97 -9.36 -5.38
C ARG A 217 -0.57 -9.10 -4.86
N GLU A 218 -0.07 -7.87 -4.97
CA GLU A 218 1.28 -7.50 -4.49
C GLU A 218 1.42 -7.72 -2.99
N ALA A 219 0.41 -7.33 -2.20
CA ALA A 219 0.37 -7.59 -0.76
C ALA A 219 0.41 -9.09 -0.46
N ARG A 220 -0.34 -9.90 -1.23
CA ARG A 220 -0.35 -11.35 -1.07
C ARG A 220 0.99 -12.00 -1.43
N LEU A 221 1.65 -11.51 -2.48
CA LEU A 221 2.97 -12.01 -2.89
C LEU A 221 4.04 -11.75 -1.83
N ARG A 222 4.01 -10.59 -1.18
CA ARG A 222 5.02 -10.19 -0.19
C ARG A 222 4.76 -10.72 1.21
N CYS A 223 3.49 -10.90 1.58
CA CYS A 223 3.09 -11.11 2.97
C CYS A 223 2.10 -12.27 3.15
N GLY A 224 1.87 -13.07 2.12
CA GLY A 224 0.85 -14.11 2.11
C GLY A 224 -0.56 -13.55 2.34
N ASN A 225 -1.48 -14.38 2.82
CA ASN A 225 -2.88 -13.96 3.02
C ASN A 225 -3.04 -12.83 4.05
N ILE A 226 -2.04 -12.58 4.92
CA ILE A 226 -2.06 -11.45 5.85
C ILE A 226 -2.11 -10.12 5.09
N GLY A 227 -1.42 -10.03 3.94
CA GLY A 227 -1.41 -8.84 3.09
C GLY A 227 -2.78 -8.47 2.53
N LEU A 228 -3.69 -9.44 2.34
CA LEU A 228 -5.06 -9.15 1.90
C LEU A 228 -5.84 -8.33 2.94
N ASN A 229 -5.47 -8.40 4.22
CA ASN A 229 -6.08 -7.59 5.28
C ASN A 229 -5.54 -6.14 5.30
N LYS A 230 -4.65 -5.77 4.38
CA LYS A 230 -3.91 -4.51 4.38
C LYS A 230 -4.24 -3.62 3.19
N VAL A 231 -5.22 -3.97 2.36
CA VAL A 231 -5.53 -3.21 1.15
C VAL A 231 -7.02 -2.88 1.11
N LEU A 232 -7.34 -1.60 0.90
CA LEU A 232 -8.70 -1.13 0.65
C LEU A 232 -8.72 -0.23 -0.58
N PHE A 233 -9.78 -0.32 -1.37
CA PHE A 233 -10.10 0.69 -2.36
C PHE A 233 -11.35 1.46 -1.94
N VAL A 234 -11.30 2.79 -2.09
CA VAL A 234 -12.42 3.68 -1.75
C VAL A 234 -12.79 4.52 -2.97
N HIS A 235 -13.99 4.32 -3.49
CA HIS A 235 -14.57 5.24 -4.45
C HIS A 235 -15.18 6.45 -3.74
N VAL A 236 -14.79 7.64 -4.18
CA VAL A 236 -15.34 8.93 -3.75
C VAL A 236 -16.24 9.51 -4.84
N PRO A 237 -17.35 10.18 -4.48
CA PRO A 237 -18.26 10.76 -5.44
C PRO A 237 -17.64 12.00 -6.11
N PRO A 238 -17.69 12.14 -7.44
CA PRO A 238 -17.11 13.28 -8.15
C PRO A 238 -17.80 14.62 -7.84
N ASN A 239 -19.04 14.58 -7.34
CA ASN A 239 -19.82 15.74 -6.96
C ASN A 239 -19.80 16.03 -5.45
N GLY A 240 -18.97 15.32 -4.67
CA GLY A 240 -18.75 15.60 -3.25
C GLY A 240 -17.77 16.73 -3.00
N THR A 241 -17.65 17.16 -1.74
CA THR A 241 -16.63 18.15 -1.32
C THR A 241 -15.38 17.44 -0.81
N VAL A 242 -14.23 18.11 -0.91
CA VAL A 242 -12.97 17.59 -0.35
C VAL A 242 -13.09 17.41 1.17
N ASP A 243 -13.70 18.37 1.88
CA ASP A 243 -13.85 18.32 3.34
C ASP A 243 -14.71 17.12 3.80
N GLU A 244 -15.83 16.85 3.13
CA GLU A 244 -16.64 15.66 3.45
C GLU A 244 -15.85 14.37 3.16
N GLY A 245 -15.13 14.34 2.04
CA GLY A 245 -14.26 13.21 1.69
C GLY A 245 -13.16 12.96 2.73
N VAL A 246 -12.52 14.02 3.24
CA VAL A 246 -11.52 13.95 4.33
C VAL A 246 -12.14 13.41 5.61
N ASN A 247 -13.35 13.85 5.96
CA ASN A 247 -14.06 13.36 7.15
C ASN A 247 -14.39 11.86 7.02
N VAL A 248 -14.92 11.44 5.86
CA VAL A 248 -15.24 10.03 5.58
C VAL A 248 -13.98 9.16 5.64
N LEU A 249 -12.91 9.55 4.94
CA LEU A 249 -11.65 8.79 4.93
C LEU A 249 -11.01 8.74 6.31
N SER A 250 -11.09 9.82 7.10
CA SER A 250 -10.60 9.83 8.47
C SER A 250 -11.35 8.84 9.37
N ALA A 251 -12.68 8.74 9.23
CA ALA A 251 -13.49 7.78 9.97
C ALA A 251 -13.23 6.33 9.52
N VAL A 252 -13.05 6.10 8.21
CA VAL A 252 -12.63 4.80 7.67
C VAL A 252 -11.30 4.36 8.29
N ILE A 253 -10.29 5.24 8.27
CA ILE A 253 -8.96 4.96 8.84
C ILE A 253 -9.05 4.67 10.34
N ARG A 254 -9.79 5.48 11.11
CA ARG A 254 -10.00 5.23 12.55
C ARG A 254 -10.62 3.86 12.82
N SER A 255 -11.65 3.47 12.06
CA SER A 255 -12.32 2.18 12.23
C SER A 255 -11.41 1.00 11.90
N ILE A 256 -10.64 1.09 10.79
CA ILE A 256 -9.64 0.07 10.41
C ILE A 256 -8.60 -0.10 11.52
N MET A 257 -8.02 1.00 12.00
CA MET A 257 -6.96 0.94 13.03
C MET A 257 -7.49 0.44 14.38
N HIS A 258 -8.72 0.79 14.75
CA HIS A 258 -9.36 0.25 15.95
C HIS A 258 -9.49 -1.28 15.88
N ARG A 259 -9.88 -1.82 14.72
CA ARG A 259 -10.05 -3.27 14.51
C ARG A 259 -8.73 -4.00 14.47
N GLU A 260 -7.72 -3.42 13.84
CA GLU A 260 -6.40 -4.04 13.78
C GLU A 260 -5.80 -4.23 15.18
N LYS A 261 -5.88 -3.20 16.04
CA LYS A 261 -5.42 -3.32 17.43
C LYS A 261 -6.18 -4.38 18.23
N ASN A 262 -7.50 -4.45 18.07
CA ASN A 262 -8.31 -5.46 18.75
C ASN A 262 -8.01 -6.88 18.26
N ARG A 263 -7.56 -7.02 17.00
CA ARG A 263 -7.12 -8.30 16.43
C ARG A 263 -5.77 -8.72 17.00
N THR A 264 -4.80 -7.81 17.06
CA THR A 264 -3.45 -8.10 17.58
C THR A 264 -3.45 -8.32 19.09
N GLY A 265 -4.22 -7.54 19.85
CA GLY A 265 -4.34 -7.68 21.31
C GLY A 265 -5.09 -8.93 21.79
N ARG A 266 -5.78 -9.66 20.90
CA ARG A 266 -6.36 -10.99 21.19
C ARG A 266 -5.38 -12.14 20.97
N MET A 267 -4.24 -11.89 20.32
CA MET A 267 -3.21 -12.91 20.03
C MET A 267 -2.04 -12.89 21.02
N THR A 268 -1.99 -11.90 21.92
CA THR A 268 -1.05 -11.77 23.04
C THR A 268 -1.70 -12.18 24.34
#